data_AF-A0A6C0C4P2-F1
#
_entry.id   AF-A0A6C0C4P2-F1
#
_cell.length_a   1.000
_cell.length_b   1.000
_cell.length_c   1.000
_cell.angle_alpha   90.00
_cell.angle_beta   90.00
_cell.angle_gamma   90.00
#
_symmetry.space_group_name_H-M   'P 1'
#
loop_
_entity.id
_entity.type
_entity.pdbx_description
1 polymer ?
#
loop_
_entity_poly.entity_id
_entity_poly.type
_entity_poly.pdbx_seq_one_letter_code
_entity_poly.pdbx_strand_id
1 'polypeptide(L)'
;MVFKPLINFRGTTMARAFILNAILVGITTVLTIEVRKIVDENKYTKGFPDRPHKVFITTIFSVLIGILSYTIIRFVFGAGGGMLAPSKPYPNFL
;
A
#
# COMPACT_ATOMS: atom_id res chain seq x y z
N MET A 1 -9.95 13.90 -18.10
CA MET A 1 -8.49 13.88 -18.34
C MET A 1 -7.97 12.47 -18.11
N VAL A 2 -7.25 11.89 -19.07
CA VAL A 2 -6.70 10.52 -18.95
C VAL A 2 -5.49 10.57 -18.01
N PHE A 3 -5.53 9.81 -16.92
CA PHE A 3 -4.43 9.73 -15.94
C PHE A 3 -3.16 9.20 -16.62
N LYS A 4 -2.07 9.98 -16.54
CA LYS A 4 -0.75 9.62 -17.06
C LYS A 4 0.26 9.56 -15.89
N PRO A 5 0.81 8.37 -15.57
CA PRO A 5 1.78 8.25 -14.50
C PRO A 5 3.13 8.86 -14.89
N LEU A 6 3.94 9.22 -13.88
CA LEU A 6 5.31 9.75 -14.08
C LEU A 6 6.23 8.72 -14.73
N ILE A 7 6.13 7.46 -14.29
CA ILE A 7 6.87 6.31 -14.81
C ILE A 7 5.86 5.30 -15.34
N ASN A 8 6.01 4.89 -16.60
CA ASN A 8 5.16 3.86 -17.21
C ASN A 8 5.58 2.44 -16.79
N PHE A 9 5.50 2.15 -15.48
CA PHE A 9 5.69 0.81 -14.93
C PHE A 9 4.34 0.24 -14.47
N ARG A 10 3.41 0.07 -15.41
CA ARG A 10 2.11 -0.53 -15.11
C ARG A 10 2.29 -2.02 -14.83
N GLY A 11 1.59 -2.53 -13.82
CA GLY A 11 1.55 -3.95 -13.43
C GLY A 11 0.81 -4.85 -14.42
N THR A 12 1.01 -4.66 -15.73
CA THR A 12 0.34 -5.43 -16.80
C THR A 12 0.82 -6.88 -16.90
N THR A 13 1.88 -7.24 -16.16
CA THR A 13 2.38 -8.60 -16.04
C THR A 13 2.49 -8.99 -14.57
N MET A 14 2.34 -10.28 -14.26
CA MET A 14 2.43 -10.82 -12.89
C MET A 14 3.73 -10.40 -12.19
N ALA A 15 4.87 -10.45 -12.88
CA ALA A 15 6.16 -10.04 -12.33
C ALA A 15 6.20 -8.55 -11.95
N ARG A 16 5.66 -7.66 -12.80
CA ARG A 16 5.60 -6.22 -12.52
C ARG A 16 4.63 -5.91 -11.38
N ALA A 17 3.51 -6.61 -11.31
CA ALA A 17 2.56 -6.50 -10.21
C ALA A 17 3.19 -6.96 -8.87
N PHE A 18 3.94 -8.06 -8.88
CA PHE A 18 4.67 -8.55 -7.71
C PHE A 18 5.68 -7.50 -7.20
N ILE A 19 6.49 -6.93 -8.09
CA ILE A 19 7.47 -5.90 -7.73
C ILE A 19 6.79 -4.67 -7.11
N LEU A 20 5.70 -4.18 -7.74
CA LEU A 20 4.95 -3.03 -7.21
C LEU A 20 4.34 -3.32 -5.84
N ASN A 21 3.79 -4.52 -5.64
CA ASN A 21 3.23 -4.93 -4.35
C ASN A 21 4.33 -5.10 -3.28
N ALA A 22 5.49 -5.66 -3.64
CA ALA A 22 6.62 -5.81 -2.73
C ALA A 22 7.15 -4.44 -2.26
N ILE A 23 7.26 -3.47 -3.16
CA ILE A 23 7.64 -2.08 -2.83
C ILE A 23 6.58 -1.46 -1.91
N LEU A 24 5.29 -1.60 -2.25
CA LEU A 24 4.19 -1.08 -1.43
C LEU A 24 4.24 -1.65 -0.01
N VAL A 25 4.37 -2.96 0.13
CA VAL A 25 4.46 -3.64 1.43
C VAL A 25 5.70 -3.22 2.19
N GLY A 26 6.85 -3.08 1.53
CA GLY A 26 8.07 -2.60 2.18
C GLY A 26 7.91 -1.20 2.78
N ILE A 27 7.38 -0.26 2.00
CA ILE A 27 7.14 1.12 2.45
C ILE A 27 6.15 1.17 3.62
N THR A 28 5.01 0.49 3.48
CA THR A 28 3.99 0.49 4.54
C THR A 28 4.52 -0.15 5.82
N THR A 29 5.29 -1.24 5.72
CA THR A 29 5.84 -1.95 6.88
C THR A 29 6.82 -1.07 7.65
N VAL A 30 7.77 -0.42 6.97
CA VAL A 30 8.76 0.46 7.63
C VAL A 30 8.06 1.61 8.34
N LEU A 31 7.12 2.28 7.67
CA LEU A 31 6.38 3.40 8.26
C LEU A 31 5.50 2.96 9.44
N THR A 32 4.85 1.79 9.35
CA THR A 32 4.06 1.24 10.46
C THR A 32 4.93 0.88 11.66
N ILE A 33 6.14 0.35 11.46
CA ILE A 33 7.09 0.06 12.54
C ILE A 33 7.51 1.35 13.25
N GLU A 34 7.84 2.40 12.50
CA GLU A 34 8.21 3.71 13.08
C GLU A 34 7.05 4.33 13.86
N VAL A 35 5.82 4.29 13.33
CA VAL A 35 4.64 4.77 14.07
C VAL A 35 4.44 3.98 15.36
N ARG A 36 4.58 2.66 15.32
CA ARG A 36 4.45 1.82 16.52
C ARG A 36 5.50 2.19 17.56
N LYS A 37 6.75 2.38 17.14
CA LYS A 37 7.84 2.82 18.01
C LYS A 37 7.54 4.17 18.65
N ILE A 38 7.06 5.14 17.87
CA ILE A 38 6.64 6.46 18.38
C ILE A 38 5.51 6.30 19.40
N VAL A 39 4.48 5.50 19.10
CA VAL A 39 3.35 5.25 20.01
C VAL A 39 3.80 4.59 21.31
N ASP A 40 4.79 3.71 21.27
CA ASP A 40 5.34 3.03 22.45
C ASP A 40 6.27 3.93 23.28
N GLU A 41 7.07 4.79 22.64
CA GLU A 41 8.06 5.66 23.29
C GLU A 41 7.50 7.02 23.77
N ASN A 42 6.35 7.47 23.23
CA ASN A 42 5.83 8.80 23.54
C ASN A 42 5.36 8.93 25.01
N LYS A 43 5.69 10.07 25.63
CA LYS A 43 5.28 10.37 27.02
C LYS A 43 3.76 10.45 27.20
N TYR A 44 3.02 10.87 26.17
CA TYR A 44 1.55 10.98 26.18
C TYR A 44 0.81 9.63 26.15
N THR A 45 1.45 8.57 25.63
CA THR A 45 0.91 7.20 25.56
C THR A 45 1.51 6.27 26.61
N LYS A 46 2.49 6.74 27.39
CA LYS A 46 3.19 5.98 28.43
C LYS A 46 2.30 5.65 29.64
N GLY A 47 1.26 6.46 29.89
CA GLY A 47 0.30 6.29 30.98
C GLY A 47 -0.98 5.54 30.62
N PHE A 48 -1.17 5.11 29.36
CA PHE A 48 -2.33 4.31 29.00
C PHE A 48 -2.11 2.85 29.44
N PRO A 49 -2.90 2.33 30.41
CA PRO A 49 -2.78 0.95 30.88
C PRO A 49 -3.23 -0.07 29.82
N ASP A 50 -3.97 0.37 28.81
CA ASP A 50 -4.65 -0.51 27.87
C ASP A 50 -3.85 -0.72 26.58
N ARG A 51 -3.18 -1.88 26.51
CA ARG A 51 -2.66 -2.48 25.27
C ARG A 51 -3.60 -2.36 24.05
N PRO A 52 -4.94 -2.54 24.15
CA PRO A 52 -5.82 -2.44 22.98
C PRO A 52 -5.88 -1.04 22.35
N HIS A 53 -5.76 0.04 23.13
CA HIS A 53 -5.80 1.40 22.59
C HIS A 53 -4.57 1.70 21.73
N LYS A 54 -3.39 1.22 22.15
CA LYS A 54 -2.15 1.35 21.37
C LYS A 54 -2.24 0.59 20.04
N VAL A 55 -2.82 -0.62 20.07
CA VAL A 55 -3.07 -1.41 18.86
C VAL A 55 -4.05 -0.71 17.93
N PHE A 56 -5.14 -0.15 18.47
CA PHE A 56 -6.14 0.57 17.69
C PHE A 56 -5.55 1.81 16.99
N ILE A 57 -4.79 2.64 17.73
CA ILE A 57 -4.10 3.81 17.19
C ILE A 57 -3.13 3.38 16.07
N THR A 58 -2.30 2.38 16.34
CA THR A 58 -1.34 1.85 15.35
C THR A 58 -2.06 1.34 14.10
N THR A 59 -3.23 0.72 14.25
CA THR A 59 -4.03 0.20 13.13
C THR A 59 -4.59 1.35 12.28
N ILE A 60 -5.15 2.39 12.89
CA ILE A 60 -5.63 3.59 12.18
C ILE A 60 -4.51 4.23 11.37
N PHE A 61 -3.36 4.46 12.00
CA PHE A 61 -2.21 5.04 11.30
C PHE A 61 -1.70 4.13 10.18
N SER A 62 -1.69 2.80 10.38
CA SER A 62 -1.29 1.85 9.34
C SER A 62 -2.21 1.90 8.13
N VAL A 63 -3.53 2.06 8.33
CA VAL A 63 -4.50 2.22 7.24
C VAL A 63 -4.23 3.53 6.48
N LEU A 64 -4.01 4.64 7.20
CA LEU A 64 -3.70 5.93 6.57
C LEU A 64 -2.39 5.88 5.78
N ILE A 65 -1.35 5.27 6.34
CA ILE A 65 -0.07 5.02 5.65
C ILE A 65 -0.28 4.18 4.40
N GLY A 66 -1.11 3.13 4.47
CA GLY A 66 -1.44 2.27 3.34
C GLY A 66 -2.11 3.04 2.20
N ILE A 67 -3.13 3.84 2.52
CA ILE A 67 -3.83 4.68 1.54
C ILE A 67 -2.87 5.68 0.90
N LEU A 68 -2.05 6.35 1.70
CA LEU A 68 -1.11 7.37 1.22
C LEU A 68 0.00 6.75 0.37
N SER A 69 0.58 5.63 0.81
CA SER A 69 1.60 4.88 0.06
C SER A 69 1.06 4.36 -1.26
N TYR A 70 -0.16 3.81 -1.27
CA TYR A 70 -0.81 3.38 -2.50
C TYR A 70 -1.09 4.55 -3.46
N THR A 71 -1.51 5.70 -2.92
CA THR A 71 -1.75 6.91 -3.72
C THR A 71 -0.46 7.39 -4.38
N ILE A 72 0.66 7.44 -3.64
CA ILE A 72 1.98 7.79 -4.19
C ILE A 72 2.39 6.81 -5.28
N ILE A 73 2.32 5.50 -5.03
CA ILE A 73 2.70 4.48 -6.00
C ILE A 73 1.79 4.53 -7.24
N ARG A 74 0.51 4.85 -7.07
CA ARG A 74 -0.42 5.09 -8.18
C ARG A 74 0.03 6.28 -9.02
N PHE A 75 0.35 7.42 -8.43
CA PHE A 75 0.82 8.60 -9.17
C PHE A 75 2.17 8.37 -9.86
N VAL A 76 3.12 7.71 -9.19
CA VAL A 76 4.48 7.49 -9.69
C VAL A 76 4.49 6.43 -10.78
N PHE A 77 3.94 5.24 -10.53
CA PHE A 77 4.08 4.08 -11.42
C PHE A 77 2.83 3.75 -12.23
N GLY A 78 1.69 4.35 -11.90
CA GLY A 78 0.40 4.00 -12.52
C GLY A 78 -0.17 2.68 -12.06
N ALA A 79 0.15 2.27 -10.82
CA ALA A 79 -0.42 1.09 -10.19
C ALA A 79 -1.97 1.18 -10.10
N GLY A 80 -2.65 0.03 -10.19
CA GLY A 80 -4.11 -0.07 -10.09
C GLY A 80 -4.89 0.08 -11.40
N GLY A 81 -4.22 0.35 -12.53
CA GLY A 81 -4.85 0.49 -13.85
C GLY A 81 -4.58 -0.66 -14.83
N GLY A 82 -4.03 -1.79 -14.36
CA GLY A 82 -3.35 -2.76 -15.23
C GLY A 82 -3.71 -4.22 -14.99
N MET A 83 -4.96 -4.56 -14.69
CA MET A 83 -5.50 -5.91 -14.90
C MET A 83 -7.02 -5.87 -14.72
N LEU A 84 -7.74 -5.48 -15.78
CA LEU A 84 -9.19 -5.67 -15.88
C LEU A 84 -9.42 -6.57 -17.10
N ALA A 85 -9.31 -7.87 -16.87
CA ALA A 85 -9.48 -8.94 -17.84
C ALA A 85 -8.58 -8.87 -19.10
N PRO A 86 -8.25 -10.00 -19.74
CA PRO A 86 -7.76 -9.93 -21.11
C PRO A 86 -8.87 -9.30 -21.97
N SER A 87 -8.54 -8.24 -22.72
CA SER A 87 -9.45 -7.63 -23.71
C SER A 87 -9.90 -8.61 -24.80
N LYS A 88 -9.28 -9.80 -24.86
CA LYS A 88 -9.65 -10.88 -25.77
C LYS A 88 -10.19 -12.06 -24.93
N PRO A 89 -11.38 -12.59 -25.24
CA PRO A 89 -11.83 -13.85 -24.66
C PRO A 89 -10.78 -14.94 -24.96
N TYR A 90 -10.58 -15.85 -24.02
CA TYR A 90 -9.75 -17.03 -24.27
C TYR A 90 -10.26 -17.73 -25.54
N PRO A 91 -9.38 -18.13 -26.47
CA PRO A 91 -9.84 -18.92 -27.61
C PRO A 91 -10.51 -20.19 -27.05
N ASN A 92 -11.78 -20.40 -27.41
CA ASN A 92 -12.49 -21.62 -27.07
C ASN A 92 -11.73 -22.79 -27.69
N PHE A 93 -11.17 -23.66 -26.86
CA PHE A 93 -10.63 -24.96 -27.27
C PHE A 93 -11.77 -26.00 -27.34
N LEU A 94 -12.79 -25.69 -28.15
CA LEU A 94 -13.84 -26.64 -28.55
C LEU A 94 -13.76 -26.84 -30.06
#